data_AF-A0A9E3WBT7-F1
#
_entry.id   AF-A0A9E3WBT7-F1
#
_cell.length_a   1.000
_cell.length_b   1.000
_cell.length_c   1.000
_cell.angle_alpha   90.00
_cell.angle_beta   90.00
_cell.angle_gamma   90.00
#
_symmetry.space_group_name_H-M   'P 1'
#
loop_
_entity.id
_entity.type
_entity.pdbx_description
1 polymer ?
#
loop_
_entity_poly.entity_id
_entity_poly.type
_entity_poly.pdbx_seq_one_letter_code
_entity_poly.pdbx_strand_id
1 'polypeptide(L)'
;MDQLEERLADEDGEDVEAMLQVQTDLSDINRQQLLDAARVEGDADNRYRMIPKQDSRDGYQDMQEYIWSLEDEHLRELLEVAIQGSGAFRRFKDVLSRYPETQENWFRFRDERENLRMRDWLASQGIEPEFE
;
A
#
# COMPACT_ATOMS: atom_id res chain seq x y z
N MET A 1 18.33 -13.75 -27.16
CA MET A 1 17.89 -14.09 -25.81
C MET A 1 18.64 -13.16 -24.90
N ASP A 2 18.03 -12.01 -24.69
CA ASP A 2 18.65 -10.80 -24.16
C ASP A 2 18.77 -10.94 -22.64
N GLN A 3 19.81 -10.37 -22.03
CA GLN A 3 20.06 -10.48 -20.57
C GLN A 3 18.93 -9.84 -19.71
N LEU A 4 17.94 -9.21 -20.36
CA LEU A 4 16.69 -8.74 -19.76
C LEU A 4 15.69 -9.87 -19.46
N GLU A 5 15.63 -10.95 -20.24
CA GLU A 5 14.64 -12.03 -20.05
C GLU A 5 14.93 -12.85 -18.79
N GLU A 6 16.19 -12.95 -18.38
CA GLU A 6 16.61 -13.71 -17.20
C GLU A 6 16.40 -12.92 -15.89
N ARG A 7 16.26 -11.58 -15.97
CA ARG A 7 15.89 -10.73 -14.83
C ARG A 7 14.39 -10.68 -14.54
N LEU A 8 13.56 -11.12 -15.49
CA LEU A 8 12.09 -11.10 -15.41
C LEU A 8 11.51 -12.36 -14.73
N ALA A 9 12.36 -13.30 -14.30
CA ALA A 9 11.93 -14.56 -13.69
C ALA A 9 11.83 -14.51 -12.16
N ASP A 10 12.39 -13.48 -11.52
CA ASP A 10 12.41 -13.30 -10.05
C ASP A 10 11.39 -12.26 -9.53
N GLU A 11 10.68 -11.57 -10.43
CA GLU A 11 9.65 -10.58 -10.09
C GLU A 11 8.27 -11.22 -10.34
N ASP A 12 7.48 -11.36 -9.27
CA ASP A 12 6.08 -11.80 -9.32
C ASP A 12 5.37 -11.11 -10.49
N GLY A 13 4.55 -11.84 -11.26
CA GLY A 13 3.83 -11.30 -12.42
C GLY A 13 2.96 -10.06 -12.14
N GLU A 14 2.78 -9.66 -10.87
CA GLU A 14 2.21 -8.38 -10.45
C GLU A 14 3.12 -7.17 -10.77
N ASP A 15 4.45 -7.29 -10.74
CA ASP A 15 5.37 -6.17 -11.04
C ASP A 15 5.53 -5.96 -12.55
N VAL A 16 5.51 -7.03 -13.35
CA VAL A 16 5.51 -6.90 -14.82
C VAL A 16 4.17 -6.37 -15.31
N GLU A 17 3.05 -6.81 -14.71
CA GLU A 17 1.72 -6.28 -14.98
C GLU A 17 1.59 -4.82 -14.49
N ALA A 18 2.12 -4.47 -13.31
CA ALA A 18 2.21 -3.08 -12.85
C ALA A 18 3.12 -2.21 -13.71
N MET A 19 4.25 -2.73 -14.22
CA MET A 19 5.15 -2.02 -15.14
C MET A 19 4.52 -1.84 -16.53
N LEU A 20 3.82 -2.85 -17.05
CA LEU A 20 2.97 -2.75 -18.24
C LEU A 20 1.84 -1.74 -18.02
N GLN A 21 1.22 -1.72 -16.84
CA GLN A 21 0.22 -0.72 -16.45
C GLN A 21 0.82 0.68 -16.49
N VAL A 22 1.99 0.91 -15.88
CA VAL A 22 2.69 2.22 -15.85
C VAL A 22 3.05 2.70 -17.26
N GLN A 23 3.48 1.80 -18.15
CA GLN A 23 3.82 2.16 -19.53
C GLN A 23 2.57 2.44 -20.40
N THR A 24 1.43 1.86 -20.05
CA THR A 24 0.13 2.11 -20.68
C THR A 24 -0.55 3.39 -20.14
N ASP A 25 -0.32 3.71 -18.86
CA ASP A 25 -0.92 4.85 -18.13
C ASP A 25 -0.56 6.21 -18.75
N LEU A 26 0.66 6.37 -19.28
CA LEU A 26 1.09 7.61 -19.96
C LEU A 26 0.40 7.81 -21.32
N SER A 27 -0.06 6.73 -21.98
CA SER A 27 -0.77 6.81 -23.25
C SER A 27 -2.29 6.99 -23.10
N ASP A 28 -2.85 6.72 -21.91
CA ASP A 28 -4.28 6.80 -21.62
C ASP A 28 -4.69 8.06 -20.84
N ILE A 29 -3.75 8.99 -20.57
CA ILE A 29 -4.08 10.25 -19.90
C ILE A 29 -5.07 11.05 -20.76
N ASN A 30 -6.30 11.17 -20.29
CA ASN A 30 -7.30 11.95 -20.98
C ASN A 30 -7.03 13.45 -20.79
N ARG A 31 -7.61 14.28 -21.68
CA ARG A 31 -7.42 15.74 -21.67
C ARG A 31 -7.80 16.38 -20.32
N GLN A 32 -8.77 15.83 -19.60
CA GLN A 32 -9.19 16.37 -18.31
C GLN A 32 -8.13 16.14 -17.23
N GLN A 33 -7.54 14.94 -17.15
CA GLN A 33 -6.46 14.63 -16.22
C GLN A 33 -5.23 15.54 -16.44
N LEU A 34 -4.89 15.84 -17.70
CA LEU A 34 -3.83 16.79 -18.04
C LEU A 34 -4.13 18.21 -17.53
N LEU A 35 -5.38 18.67 -17.68
CA LEU A 35 -5.80 20.00 -17.21
C LEU A 35 -5.80 20.08 -15.68
N ASP A 36 -6.21 19.02 -15.01
CA ASP A 36 -6.22 18.94 -13.55
C ASP A 36 -4.79 18.93 -13.00
N ALA A 37 -3.88 18.17 -13.62
CA ALA A 37 -2.46 18.16 -13.25
C ALA A 37 -1.84 19.56 -13.44
N ALA A 38 -2.06 20.21 -14.58
CA ALA A 38 -1.56 21.56 -14.84
C ALA A 38 -2.13 22.60 -13.86
N ARG A 39 -3.39 22.42 -13.42
CA ARG A 39 -4.03 23.26 -12.40
C ARG A 39 -3.37 23.08 -11.03
N VAL A 40 -3.02 21.85 -10.65
CA VAL A 40 -2.31 21.56 -9.40
C VAL A 40 -0.89 22.14 -9.44
N GLU A 41 -0.15 21.92 -10.53
CA GLU A 41 1.23 22.43 -10.69
C GLU A 41 1.30 23.96 -10.73
N GLY A 42 0.32 24.61 -11.36
CA GLY A 42 0.24 26.06 -11.48
C GLY A 42 -0.34 26.79 -10.26
N ASP A 43 -0.67 26.08 -9.19
CA ASP A 43 -1.35 26.64 -8.02
C ASP A 43 -0.37 27.41 -7.11
N ALA A 44 -0.20 28.71 -7.38
CA ALA A 44 0.65 29.59 -6.59
C ALA A 44 0.19 29.74 -5.12
N ASP A 45 -1.10 29.50 -4.85
CA ASP A 45 -1.70 29.60 -3.52
C ASP A 45 -1.45 28.34 -2.66
N ASN A 46 -0.83 27.31 -3.23
CA ASN A 46 -0.48 26.06 -2.54
C ASN A 46 -1.68 25.46 -1.77
N ARG A 47 -2.85 25.45 -2.40
CA ARG A 47 -4.12 24.88 -1.90
C ARG A 47 -4.14 23.37 -1.98
N TYR A 48 -3.40 22.79 -2.93
CA TYR A 48 -3.27 21.35 -3.08
C TYR A 48 -2.12 20.83 -2.21
N ARG A 49 -2.34 19.69 -1.56
CA ARG A 49 -1.33 18.96 -0.79
C ARG A 49 -1.19 17.55 -1.34
N MET A 50 0.04 17.13 -1.59
CA MET A 50 0.31 15.77 -2.01
C MET A 50 0.09 14.82 -0.84
N ILE A 51 -0.82 13.86 -1.01
CA ILE A 51 -1.05 12.80 -0.03
C ILE A 51 0.22 11.94 0.05
N PRO A 52 0.77 11.70 1.26
CA PRO A 52 1.93 10.85 1.42
C PRO A 52 1.59 9.43 0.97
N LYS A 53 2.47 8.83 0.17
CA LYS A 53 2.38 7.41 -0.13
C LYS A 53 2.86 6.63 1.09
N GLN A 54 2.08 5.64 1.51
CA GLN A 54 2.57 4.67 2.47
C GLN A 54 3.70 3.87 1.84
N ASP A 55 4.84 3.79 2.51
CA ASP A 55 5.96 2.99 2.01
C ASP A 55 5.83 1.52 2.44
N SER A 56 6.63 0.64 1.83
CA SER A 56 6.61 -0.79 2.16
C SER A 56 7.07 -1.08 3.60
N ARG A 57 7.76 -0.15 4.27
CA ARG A 57 8.21 -0.34 5.66
C ARG A 57 7.07 -0.12 6.62
N ASP A 58 6.26 0.91 6.40
CA ASP A 58 5.04 1.18 7.15
C ASP A 58 4.08 -0.01 7.11
N GLY A 59 3.87 -0.58 5.92
CA GLY A 59 3.04 -1.78 5.76
C GLY A 59 3.66 -3.03 6.41
N TYR A 60 4.98 -3.16 6.40
CA TYR A 60 5.68 -4.26 7.06
C TYR A 60 5.56 -4.17 8.58
N GLN A 61 5.72 -2.97 9.14
CA GLN A 61 5.55 -2.71 10.56
C GLN A 61 4.13 -3.01 11.01
N ASP A 62 3.11 -2.63 10.22
CA ASP A 62 1.72 -2.98 10.54
C ASP A 62 1.50 -4.50 10.59
N MET A 63 2.09 -5.26 9.66
CA MET A 63 2.04 -6.73 9.73
C MET A 63 2.67 -7.25 11.03
N GLN A 64 3.83 -6.74 11.42
CA GLN A 64 4.51 -7.17 12.66
C GLN A 64 3.68 -6.86 13.92
N GLU A 65 3.14 -5.65 14.00
CA GLU A 65 2.32 -5.24 15.15
C GLU A 65 1.01 -6.02 15.22
N TYR A 66 0.38 -6.29 14.07
CA TYR A 66 -0.81 -7.12 14.01
C TYR A 66 -0.54 -8.55 14.47
N ILE A 67 0.53 -9.18 13.96
CA ILE A 67 0.95 -10.52 14.38
C ILE A 67 1.15 -10.57 15.89
N TRP A 68 1.85 -9.58 16.45
CA TRP A 68 2.09 -9.52 17.89
C TRP A 68 0.80 -9.39 18.72
N SER A 69 -0.25 -8.80 18.16
CA SER A 69 -1.55 -8.65 18.82
C SER A 69 -2.43 -9.90 18.82
N LEU A 70 -2.10 -10.93 18.02
CA LEU A 70 -2.91 -12.14 17.91
C LEU A 70 -2.81 -13.00 19.17
N GLU A 71 -3.95 -13.47 19.68
CA GLU A 71 -4.00 -14.39 20.83
C GLU A 71 -3.68 -15.85 20.45
N ASP A 72 -4.02 -16.26 19.23
CA ASP A 72 -3.73 -17.61 18.71
C ASP A 72 -2.24 -17.75 18.41
N GLU A 73 -1.55 -18.49 19.28
CA GLU A 73 -0.10 -18.73 19.18
C GLU A 73 0.28 -19.44 17.88
N HIS A 74 -0.54 -20.39 17.43
CA HIS A 74 -0.23 -21.14 16.21
C HIS A 74 -0.33 -20.24 14.97
N LEU A 75 -1.37 -19.41 14.90
CA LEU A 75 -1.53 -18.45 13.81
C LEU A 75 -0.44 -17.37 13.85
N ARG A 76 -0.05 -16.94 15.04
CA ARG A 76 1.06 -16.01 15.24
C ARG A 76 2.36 -16.57 14.66
N GLU A 77 2.77 -17.77 15.08
CA GLU A 77 3.98 -18.44 14.58
C GLU A 77 3.95 -18.60 13.04
N LEU A 78 2.81 -19.00 12.48
CA LEU A 78 2.64 -19.14 11.03
C LEU A 78 2.88 -17.81 10.29
N LEU A 79 2.31 -16.72 10.79
CA LEU A 79 2.44 -15.41 10.17
C LEU A 79 3.84 -14.81 10.37
N GLU A 80 4.47 -15.03 11.53
CA GLU A 80 5.86 -14.61 11.80
C GLU A 80 6.83 -15.19 10.77
N VAL A 81 6.64 -16.47 10.42
CA VAL A 81 7.42 -17.13 9.35
C VAL A 81 7.03 -16.59 7.98
N ALA A 82 5.74 -16.36 7.73
CA ALA A 82 5.25 -15.91 6.43
C ALA A 82 5.84 -14.54 6.02
N ILE A 83 6.04 -13.63 6.98
CA ILE A 83 6.56 -12.29 6.72
C ILE A 83 8.09 -12.20 6.57
N GLN A 84 8.82 -13.32 6.63
CA GLN A 84 10.27 -13.31 6.44
C GLN A 84 10.64 -13.28 4.95
N GLY A 85 11.57 -12.41 4.55
CA GLY A 85 12.15 -12.38 3.19
C GLY A 85 11.27 -11.73 2.11
N SER A 86 11.69 -11.86 0.84
CA SER A 86 10.96 -11.31 -0.31
C SER A 86 9.60 -11.98 -0.48
N GLY A 87 8.56 -11.22 -0.82
CA GLY A 87 7.18 -11.74 -0.93
C GLY A 87 6.42 -11.88 0.40
N ALA A 88 6.90 -11.23 1.47
CA ALA A 88 6.26 -11.23 2.79
C ALA A 88 4.77 -10.86 2.74
N PHE A 89 4.42 -9.79 2.02
CA PHE A 89 3.03 -9.33 1.89
C PHE A 89 2.12 -10.37 1.24
N ARG A 90 2.60 -11.04 0.19
CA ARG A 90 1.84 -12.08 -0.53
C ARG A 90 1.58 -13.25 0.40
N ARG A 91 2.63 -13.81 1.01
CA ARG A 91 2.51 -14.95 1.94
C ARG A 91 1.65 -14.64 3.15
N PHE A 92 1.76 -13.43 3.71
CA PHE A 92 0.91 -12.98 4.79
C PHE A 92 -0.58 -13.03 4.41
N LYS A 93 -0.94 -12.46 3.24
CA LYS A 93 -2.31 -12.53 2.71
C LYS A 93 -2.73 -13.97 2.41
N ASP A 94 -1.84 -14.80 1.89
CA ASP A 94 -2.13 -16.22 1.60
C ASP A 94 -2.46 -17.00 2.88
N VAL A 95 -1.74 -16.75 3.97
CA VAL A 95 -2.08 -17.32 5.28
C VAL A 95 -3.45 -16.81 5.73
N LEU A 96 -3.67 -15.49 5.77
CA LEU A 96 -4.94 -14.91 6.20
C LEU A 96 -6.15 -15.37 5.40
N SER A 97 -6.00 -15.68 4.11
CA SER A 97 -7.09 -16.20 3.26
C SER A 97 -7.72 -17.49 3.79
N ARG A 98 -6.98 -18.23 4.63
CA ARG A 98 -7.44 -19.46 5.29
C ARG A 98 -8.16 -19.21 6.61
N TYR A 99 -8.13 -17.97 7.11
CA TYR A 99 -8.70 -17.54 8.38
C TYR A 99 -9.57 -16.27 8.17
N PRO A 100 -10.81 -16.41 7.65
CA PRO A 100 -11.64 -15.27 7.25
C PRO A 100 -11.89 -14.23 8.36
N GLU A 101 -12.11 -14.68 9.59
CA GLU A 101 -12.30 -13.78 10.74
C GLU A 101 -11.03 -12.98 11.05
N THR A 102 -9.87 -13.63 11.05
CA THR A 102 -8.58 -12.96 11.24
C THR A 102 -8.25 -12.04 10.07
N GLN A 103 -8.67 -12.39 8.86
CA GLN A 103 -8.49 -11.53 7.70
C GLN A 103 -9.32 -10.24 7.82
N GLU A 104 -10.57 -10.35 8.28
CA GLU A 104 -11.41 -9.18 8.55
C GLU A 104 -10.81 -8.29 9.65
N ASN A 105 -10.33 -8.89 10.74
CA ASN A 105 -9.65 -8.18 11.82
C ASN A 105 -8.38 -7.47 11.34
N TRP A 106 -7.61 -8.10 10.44
CA TRP A 106 -6.45 -7.46 9.81
C TRP A 106 -6.85 -6.23 9.00
N PHE A 107 -7.90 -6.32 8.18
CA PHE A 107 -8.36 -5.17 7.39
C PHE A 107 -8.79 -4.02 8.30
N ARG A 108 -9.55 -4.30 9.36
CA ARG A 108 -9.94 -3.28 10.34
C ARG A 108 -8.72 -2.64 11.01
N PHE A 109 -7.77 -3.45 11.47
CA PHE A 109 -6.53 -2.96 12.09
C PHE A 109 -5.74 -2.05 11.14
N ARG A 110 -5.56 -2.48 9.89
CA ARG A 110 -4.86 -1.71 8.86
C ARG A 110 -5.59 -0.39 8.57
N ASP A 111 -6.91 -0.42 8.40
CA ASP A 111 -7.70 0.77 8.09
C ASP A 111 -7.65 1.78 9.24
N GLU A 112 -7.69 1.32 10.49
CA GLU A 112 -7.53 2.18 11.68
C GLU A 112 -6.16 2.85 11.68
N ARG A 113 -5.09 2.10 11.39
CA ARG A 113 -3.72 2.62 11.31
C ARG A 113 -3.55 3.64 10.18
N GLU A 114 -4.06 3.33 8.99
CA GLU A 114 -4.05 4.25 7.84
C GLU A 114 -4.81 5.55 8.17
N ASN A 115 -5.98 5.44 8.82
CA ASN A 115 -6.75 6.60 9.25
C ASN A 115 -6.00 7.45 10.29
N LEU A 116 -5.33 6.84 11.25
CA LEU A 116 -4.51 7.57 12.23
C LEU A 116 -3.37 8.33 11.55
N ARG A 117 -2.60 7.66 10.67
CA ARG A 117 -1.52 8.31 9.90
C ARG A 117 -2.05 9.45 9.05
N MET A 118 -3.21 9.28 8.42
CA MET A 118 -3.82 10.31 7.59
C MET A 118 -4.26 11.52 8.43
N ARG A 119 -4.86 11.29 9.60
CA ARG A 119 -5.25 12.34 10.55
C ARG A 119 -4.03 13.11 11.06
N ASP A 120 -2.97 12.40 11.44
CA ASP A 120 -1.72 13.01 11.88
C ASP A 120 -1.08 13.83 10.76
N TRP A 121 -1.11 13.32 9.53
CA TRP A 121 -0.64 14.06 8.37
C TRP A 121 -1.49 15.31 8.11
N LEU A 122 -2.83 15.21 8.10
CA LEU A 122 -3.72 16.36 7.92
C LEU A 122 -3.47 17.43 8.99
N ALA A 123 -3.35 17.03 10.25
CA ALA A 123 -3.00 17.93 11.35
C ALA A 123 -1.64 18.60 11.15
N SER A 124 -0.62 17.86 10.66
CA SER A 124 0.69 18.43 10.32
C SER A 124 0.63 19.48 9.20
N GLN A 125 -0.39 19.40 8.34
CA GLN A 125 -0.66 20.38 7.28
C GLN A 125 -1.58 21.52 7.72
N GLY A 126 -2.05 21.51 8.99
CA GLY A 126 -3.02 22.48 9.50
C GLY A 126 -4.42 22.31 8.92
N ILE A 127 -4.77 21.10 8.47
CA ILE A 127 -6.05 20.76 7.87
C ILE A 127 -6.91 20.04 8.90
N GLU A 128 -8.09 20.59 9.18
CA GLU A 128 -9.11 19.96 10.03
C GLU A 128 -10.13 19.25 9.12
N PRO A 129 -10.22 17.90 9.15
CA PRO A 129 -11.18 17.17 8.33
C PRO A 129 -12.59 17.24 8.94
N GLU A 130 -13.58 17.59 8.10
CA GLU A 130 -15.00 17.44 8.42
C GLU A 130 -15.48 16.07 7.90
N PHE A 131 -15.93 15.20 8.79
CA PHE A 131 -16.57 13.94 8.44
C PHE A 131 -18.08 14.11 8.60
N GLU A 132 -18.85 13.91 7.51
CA GLU A 132 -20.32 13.81 7.54
C GLU A 132 -20.79 12.43 8.01
#